data_AF-A0A3D3JQ54-F1
#
_entry.id   AF-A0A3D3JQ54-F1
#
_cell.length_a   1.000
_cell.length_b   1.000
_cell.length_c   1.000
_cell.angle_alpha   90.00
_cell.angle_beta   90.00
_cell.angle_gamma   90.00
#
_symmetry.space_group_name_H-M   'P 1'
#
loop_
_entity.id
_entity.type
_entity.pdbx_description
1 polymer ?
#
loop_
_entity_poly.entity_id
_entity_poly.type
_entity_poly.pdbx_seq_one_letter_code
_entity_poly.pdbx_strand_id
1 'polypeptide(L)'
;EAYVQTVPPNTGPVFGFGVENVHRGGKAWTLVEGDIHPQAERSAQNSVNRAIWNTTRENIGIYLEGMVVRLFGEKGDRVVLYMDDFIVEGDVPDAAEYARVVDRRWEPVRKQVEEKLDEWATALAEIGDALNKVTPAAADRAGFETVSANLAAARKTLVAVRTQGYIRKDDHGPMEDTIATLRFAARNLTADRNDLLEGPGGRTRCYVVKPTSSTMILPDTEPVPGELSTALTVTAARGEYEPVSFVLRPESDLADLRLKATALTHQNTQATIPVGAVDIKAVKCWYQAEGAWVNKKRTGPGRVLIPELLLNDDGLVKVDTTEKRNYLKLRFAEGDRYIGVEDIGREGEDVHPAGNKVAWPIAKLPIRDADTLQPLAITAGANKQFWVTIHVPSDVPAGVYDGRIELHTADGTLGALTLSLTVLPFDLSAPGTFYDPAEPFAVNAYYNGRLTRRPEHRAVICSDLKNEGQLRQDLVNFYAHGILPTVNQMPDDTELLSRYLEIFNEAGFAGKPVYFTSDDAGFSTGSPTGAAELAALSEKVKKVMAVARQHGVPEVYVYGLDEATDERQKAQRAAWQVVHEAGAKVWVAASAGTFENMGDLLDVCNLGS
;
A
#
# COMPACT_ATOMS: atom_id res chain seq x y z
N GLU A 1 -33.04 6.88 -12.02
CA GLU A 1 -31.82 7.61 -11.61
C GLU A 1 -32.12 9.09 -11.53
N ALA A 2 -31.60 9.82 -10.54
CA ALA A 2 -31.84 11.25 -10.35
C ALA A 2 -30.50 11.96 -10.14
N TYR A 3 -30.13 12.86 -11.05
CA TYR A 3 -28.84 13.53 -11.06
C TYR A 3 -28.85 14.79 -10.21
N VAL A 4 -27.87 14.88 -9.33
CA VAL A 4 -27.69 16.01 -8.45
C VAL A 4 -26.40 16.72 -8.80
N GLN A 5 -26.52 17.99 -9.16
CA GLN A 5 -25.38 18.85 -9.43
C GLN A 5 -24.82 19.36 -8.11
N THR A 6 -23.54 19.12 -7.90
CA THR A 6 -22.76 19.74 -6.82
C THR A 6 -21.87 20.81 -7.43
N VAL A 7 -22.30 22.05 -7.35
CA VAL A 7 -21.67 23.18 -8.06
C VAL A 7 -20.81 23.96 -7.07
N PRO A 8 -19.52 24.22 -7.38
CA PRO A 8 -18.90 25.49 -7.03
C PRO A 8 -19.39 26.57 -8.02
N PRO A 9 -19.71 27.79 -7.58
CA PRO A 9 -20.20 28.86 -8.45
C PRO A 9 -19.28 29.06 -9.67
N ASN A 10 -19.84 29.02 -10.90
CA ASN A 10 -19.20 29.41 -12.17
C ASN A 10 -18.05 28.56 -12.75
N THR A 11 -17.84 27.28 -12.40
CA THR A 11 -16.64 26.55 -12.87
C THR A 11 -16.82 25.40 -13.87
N GLY A 12 -18.02 24.90 -14.14
CA GLY A 12 -18.28 24.06 -15.32
C GLY A 12 -18.18 22.52 -15.19
N PRO A 13 -17.52 21.87 -14.20
CA PRO A 13 -17.75 20.45 -13.97
C PRO A 13 -18.77 20.19 -12.87
N VAL A 14 -19.67 19.26 -13.17
CA VAL A 14 -20.60 18.62 -12.24
C VAL A 14 -19.81 17.59 -11.42
N PHE A 15 -19.64 17.82 -10.12
CA PHE A 15 -18.93 16.88 -9.23
C PHE A 15 -19.86 15.90 -8.54
N GLY A 16 -20.70 15.19 -9.28
CA GLY A 16 -21.43 14.05 -8.73
C GLY A 16 -22.68 13.69 -9.48
N PHE A 17 -23.07 12.42 -9.34
CA PHE A 17 -24.32 11.89 -9.86
C PHE A 17 -24.96 11.03 -8.77
N GLY A 18 -26.18 11.39 -8.37
CA GLY A 18 -27.08 10.50 -7.63
C GLY A 18 -27.64 9.44 -8.58
N VAL A 19 -27.68 8.19 -8.15
CA VAL A 19 -28.45 7.17 -8.85
C VAL A 19 -29.31 6.46 -7.82
N GLU A 20 -30.62 6.71 -7.90
CA GLU A 20 -31.61 5.82 -7.31
C GLU A 20 -32.08 4.83 -8.39
N ASN A 21 -31.92 3.54 -8.09
CA ASN A 21 -32.40 2.43 -8.91
C ASN A 21 -33.69 1.90 -8.31
N VAL A 22 -34.83 2.32 -8.85
CA VAL A 22 -36.08 1.63 -8.52
C VAL A 22 -36.23 0.43 -9.43
N HIS A 23 -36.28 -0.76 -8.83
CA HIS A 23 -36.31 -2.03 -9.54
C HIS A 23 -37.75 -2.46 -9.83
N ARG A 24 -38.02 -2.87 -11.08
CA ARG A 24 -39.31 -3.40 -11.49
C ARG A 24 -39.47 -4.85 -11.03
N GLY A 25 -40.48 -5.14 -10.21
CA GLY A 25 -40.79 -6.48 -9.70
C GLY A 25 -41.67 -7.36 -10.61
N GLY A 26 -42.16 -6.88 -11.76
CA GLY A 26 -43.02 -7.69 -12.64
C GLY A 26 -43.80 -6.93 -13.71
N LYS A 27 -44.75 -7.60 -14.39
CA LYS A 27 -45.53 -7.05 -15.52
C LYS A 27 -46.75 -6.21 -15.13
N ALA A 28 -47.08 -6.09 -13.84
CA ALA A 28 -48.20 -5.31 -13.34
C ALA A 28 -47.84 -3.82 -13.13
N TRP A 29 -48.84 -2.95 -13.14
CA TRP A 29 -48.69 -1.59 -12.62
C TRP A 29 -48.20 -1.65 -11.18
N THR A 30 -47.07 -1.00 -10.90
CA THR A 30 -46.43 -1.00 -9.60
C THR A 30 -46.11 0.44 -9.26
N LEU A 31 -46.55 0.90 -8.09
CA LEU A 31 -46.17 2.21 -7.57
C LEU A 31 -44.66 2.18 -7.26
N VAL A 32 -43.96 3.19 -7.72
CA VAL A 32 -42.52 3.38 -7.56
C VAL A 32 -42.34 4.72 -6.88
N GLU A 33 -41.89 4.69 -5.62
CA GLU A 33 -41.65 5.86 -4.78
C GLU A 33 -40.25 5.77 -4.17
N GLY A 34 -39.64 6.93 -3.94
CA GLY A 34 -38.29 7.03 -3.40
C GLY A 34 -38.00 8.44 -2.89
N ASP A 35 -37.20 8.54 -1.84
CA ASP A 35 -36.66 9.82 -1.37
C ASP A 35 -35.25 10.00 -1.93
N ILE A 36 -35.14 10.89 -2.91
CA ILE A 36 -33.88 11.18 -3.60
C ILE A 36 -32.91 12.00 -2.73
N HIS A 37 -33.37 12.63 -1.64
CA HIS A 37 -32.55 13.56 -0.86
C HIS A 37 -31.39 12.87 -0.13
N PRO A 38 -31.58 11.84 0.72
CA PRO A 38 -30.48 11.14 1.40
C PRO A 38 -29.47 10.51 0.43
N GLN A 39 -29.94 10.06 -0.72
CA GLN A 39 -29.09 9.45 -1.75
C GLN A 39 -28.26 10.50 -2.49
N ALA A 40 -28.87 11.65 -2.82
CA ALA A 40 -28.18 12.81 -3.35
C ALA A 40 -27.09 13.31 -2.40
N GLU A 41 -27.39 13.40 -1.11
CA GLU A 41 -26.44 13.82 -0.08
C GLU A 41 -25.22 12.90 -0.03
N ARG A 42 -25.46 11.57 -0.02
CA ARG A 42 -24.40 10.56 -0.01
C ARG A 42 -23.54 10.59 -1.28
N SER A 43 -24.16 10.69 -2.45
CA SER A 43 -23.45 10.80 -3.73
C SER A 43 -22.61 12.07 -3.80
N ALA A 44 -23.16 13.22 -3.39
CA ALA A 44 -22.45 14.48 -3.35
C ALA A 44 -21.22 14.42 -2.43
N GLN A 45 -21.39 13.88 -1.22
CA GLN A 45 -20.28 13.67 -0.30
C GLN A 45 -19.19 12.79 -0.91
N ASN A 46 -19.56 11.67 -1.53
CA ASN A 46 -18.62 10.74 -2.17
C ASN A 46 -17.86 11.39 -3.33
N SER A 47 -18.56 12.13 -4.18
CA SER A 47 -17.95 12.73 -5.37
C SER A 47 -17.03 13.89 -5.02
N VAL A 48 -17.42 14.78 -4.10
CA VAL A 48 -16.55 15.86 -3.60
C VAL A 48 -15.33 15.28 -2.89
N ASN A 49 -15.52 14.28 -2.01
CA ASN A 49 -14.42 13.60 -1.32
C ASN A 49 -13.42 12.97 -2.29
N ARG A 50 -13.85 12.52 -3.47
CA ARG A 50 -12.95 11.91 -4.45
C ARG A 50 -12.25 12.94 -5.34
N ALA A 51 -12.93 14.03 -5.67
CA ALA A 51 -12.47 14.93 -6.73
C ALA A 51 -11.76 16.19 -6.24
N ILE A 52 -12.24 16.80 -5.16
CA ILE A 52 -11.78 18.12 -4.71
C ILE A 52 -10.93 17.98 -3.46
N TRP A 53 -9.81 18.69 -3.42
CA TRP A 53 -8.94 18.73 -2.26
C TRP A 53 -9.64 19.41 -1.08
N ASN A 54 -9.54 18.79 0.09
CA ASN A 54 -9.97 19.31 1.39
C ASN A 54 -11.38 19.92 1.44
N THR A 55 -12.37 19.26 0.83
CA THR A 55 -13.76 19.75 0.78
C THR A 55 -14.72 18.68 1.31
N THR A 56 -15.80 19.10 1.99
CA THR A 56 -16.89 18.22 2.45
C THR A 56 -18.22 18.58 1.78
N ARG A 57 -19.26 17.78 2.02
CA ARG A 57 -20.64 18.07 1.61
C ARG A 57 -21.17 19.42 2.10
N GLU A 58 -20.70 19.89 3.25
CA GLU A 58 -21.18 21.15 3.85
C GLU A 58 -20.75 22.36 3.03
N ASN A 59 -19.68 22.23 2.24
CA ASN A 59 -19.12 23.31 1.44
C ASN A 59 -19.83 23.53 0.11
N ILE A 60 -20.73 22.64 -0.29
CA ILE A 60 -21.36 22.66 -1.62
C ILE A 60 -22.88 22.82 -1.56
N GLY A 61 -23.44 23.33 -2.65
CA GLY A 61 -24.86 23.23 -2.97
C GLY A 61 -25.22 21.86 -3.51
N ILE A 62 -26.47 21.45 -3.30
CA ILE A 62 -27.09 20.29 -3.94
C ILE A 62 -28.33 20.79 -4.67
N TYR A 63 -28.42 20.49 -5.96
CA TYR A 63 -29.57 20.82 -6.78
C TYR A 63 -29.91 19.64 -7.69
N LEU A 64 -31.19 19.27 -7.78
CA LEU A 64 -31.66 18.27 -8.73
C LEU A 64 -31.62 18.87 -10.13
N GLU A 65 -30.70 18.38 -10.97
CA GLU A 65 -30.50 18.90 -12.34
C GLU A 65 -31.28 18.09 -13.38
N GLY A 66 -31.58 16.82 -13.10
CA GLY A 66 -32.40 16.00 -13.99
C GLY A 66 -32.67 14.59 -13.47
N MET A 67 -33.50 13.85 -14.21
CA MET A 67 -33.83 12.46 -13.93
C MET A 67 -33.62 11.61 -15.20
N VAL A 68 -33.08 10.41 -15.03
CA VAL A 68 -32.84 9.46 -16.12
C VAL A 68 -33.43 8.09 -15.82
N VAL A 69 -34.07 7.54 -16.86
CA VAL A 69 -34.53 6.15 -16.89
C VAL A 69 -33.59 5.36 -17.78
N ARG A 70 -32.85 4.40 -17.19
CA ARG A 70 -32.02 3.47 -17.96
C ARG A 70 -32.82 2.23 -18.33
N LEU A 71 -32.77 1.87 -19.61
CA LEU A 71 -33.37 0.66 -20.15
C LEU A 71 -32.25 -0.29 -20.57
N PHE A 72 -32.33 -1.55 -20.17
CA PHE A 72 -31.35 -2.59 -20.50
C PHE A 72 -31.95 -3.62 -21.47
N GLY A 73 -31.18 -4.08 -22.45
CA GLY A 73 -31.58 -5.09 -23.44
C GLY A 73 -30.43 -5.48 -24.37
N GLU A 74 -30.58 -6.59 -25.10
CA GLU A 74 -29.65 -7.06 -26.12
C GLU A 74 -29.93 -6.43 -27.49
N LYS A 75 -28.98 -6.59 -28.43
CA LYS A 75 -29.13 -6.06 -29.79
C LYS A 75 -30.35 -6.71 -30.48
N GLY A 76 -31.37 -5.90 -30.75
CA GLY A 76 -32.61 -6.34 -31.40
C GLY A 76 -33.81 -6.39 -30.45
N ASP A 77 -33.60 -6.19 -29.15
CA ASP A 77 -34.69 -6.13 -28.18
C ASP A 77 -35.58 -4.91 -28.40
N ARG A 78 -36.88 -5.11 -28.21
CA ARG A 78 -37.86 -4.03 -28.11
C ARG A 78 -38.26 -3.87 -26.65
N VAL A 79 -37.85 -2.76 -26.05
CA VAL A 79 -38.29 -2.33 -24.72
C VAL A 79 -39.43 -1.33 -24.86
N VAL A 80 -40.54 -1.56 -24.16
CA VAL A 80 -41.66 -0.62 -24.08
C VAL A 80 -41.88 -0.28 -22.60
N LEU A 81 -41.72 1.00 -22.26
CA LEU A 81 -41.98 1.53 -20.94
C LEU A 81 -43.33 2.23 -20.94
N TYR A 82 -44.21 1.83 -20.02
CA TYR A 82 -45.43 2.55 -19.70
C TYR A 82 -45.20 3.24 -18.35
N MET A 83 -45.39 4.55 -18.32
CA MET A 83 -45.25 5.39 -17.13
C MET A 83 -46.48 6.29 -17.06
N ASP A 84 -47.08 6.36 -15.88
CA ASP A 84 -48.25 7.19 -15.59
C ASP A 84 -48.07 7.82 -14.20
N ASP A 85 -48.77 8.92 -13.93
CA ASP A 85 -48.74 9.66 -12.65
C ASP A 85 -47.31 9.95 -12.11
N PHE A 86 -46.41 10.42 -12.98
CA PHE A 86 -45.06 10.80 -12.57
C PHE A 86 -45.05 12.14 -11.82
N ILE A 87 -44.72 12.11 -10.53
CA ILE A 87 -44.71 13.27 -9.63
C ILE A 87 -43.32 13.41 -8.99
N VAL A 88 -42.82 14.64 -8.93
CA VAL A 88 -41.63 15.02 -8.15
C VAL A 88 -42.05 16.16 -7.23
N GLU A 89 -41.94 15.95 -5.93
CA GLU A 89 -42.33 16.93 -4.90
C GLU A 89 -41.12 17.31 -4.04
N GLY A 90 -41.02 18.57 -3.64
CA GLY A 90 -39.94 19.07 -2.80
C GLY A 90 -39.86 20.59 -2.77
N ASP A 91 -39.02 21.12 -1.89
CA ASP A 91 -38.78 22.55 -1.77
C ASP A 91 -37.85 23.04 -2.89
N VAL A 92 -38.32 23.99 -3.69
CA VAL A 92 -37.51 24.67 -4.72
C VAL A 92 -37.08 26.04 -4.19
N PRO A 93 -35.80 26.25 -3.85
CA PRO A 93 -35.34 27.53 -3.34
C PRO A 93 -35.37 28.60 -4.43
N ASP A 94 -35.55 29.87 -4.03
CA ASP A 94 -35.35 31.01 -4.93
C ASP A 94 -33.91 30.97 -5.49
N ALA A 95 -33.75 31.22 -6.79
CA ALA A 95 -32.45 31.08 -7.45
C ALA A 95 -31.38 32.01 -6.86
N ALA A 96 -31.75 33.23 -6.46
CA ALA A 96 -30.81 34.18 -5.86
C ALA A 96 -30.51 33.82 -4.39
N GLU A 97 -31.47 33.28 -3.66
CA GLU A 97 -31.25 32.73 -2.32
C GLU A 97 -30.33 31.50 -2.35
N TYR A 98 -30.58 30.56 -3.27
CA TYR A 98 -29.73 29.39 -3.48
C TYR A 98 -28.30 29.80 -3.80
N ALA A 99 -28.10 30.74 -4.73
CA ALA A 99 -26.78 31.26 -5.07
C ALA A 99 -26.04 31.81 -3.84
N ARG A 100 -26.71 32.61 -3.00
CA ARG A 100 -26.12 33.13 -1.74
C ARG A 100 -25.73 32.03 -0.76
N VAL A 101 -26.55 30.98 -0.65
CA VAL A 101 -26.26 29.84 0.23
C VAL A 101 -25.04 29.08 -0.27
N VAL A 102 -24.95 28.82 -1.57
CA VAL A 102 -23.80 28.13 -2.18
C VAL A 102 -22.53 28.96 -2.04
N ASP A 103 -22.57 30.26 -2.34
CA ASP A 103 -21.44 31.15 -2.16
C ASP A 103 -20.92 31.15 -0.72
N ARG A 104 -21.83 31.26 0.26
CA ARG A 104 -21.48 31.21 1.69
C ARG A 104 -20.84 29.88 2.09
N ARG A 105 -21.36 28.76 1.57
CA ARG A 105 -20.81 27.42 1.84
C ARG A 105 -19.43 27.22 1.21
N TRP A 106 -19.18 27.84 0.06
CA TRP A 106 -17.93 27.75 -0.68
C TRP A 106 -16.84 28.69 -0.18
N GLU A 107 -17.20 29.78 0.51
CA GLU A 107 -16.24 30.77 1.04
C GLU A 107 -15.05 30.16 1.80
N PRO A 108 -15.24 29.20 2.74
CA PRO A 108 -14.11 28.58 3.43
C PRO A 108 -13.18 27.82 2.48
N VAL A 109 -13.73 27.21 1.43
CA VAL A 109 -12.95 26.48 0.41
C VAL A 109 -12.13 27.46 -0.42
N ARG A 110 -12.71 28.59 -0.81
CA ARG A 110 -11.97 29.62 -1.56
C ARG A 110 -10.77 30.13 -0.76
N LYS A 111 -10.97 30.38 0.54
CA LYS A 111 -9.90 30.84 1.43
C LYS A 111 -8.76 29.83 1.55
N GLN A 112 -9.06 28.57 1.88
CA GLN A 112 -8.01 27.55 2.02
C GLN A 112 -7.27 27.26 0.69
N VAL A 113 -7.98 27.36 -0.44
CA VAL A 113 -7.37 27.17 -1.76
C VAL A 113 -6.38 28.30 -2.04
N GLU A 114 -6.75 29.56 -1.81
CA GLU A 114 -5.82 30.68 -2.00
C GLU A 114 -4.60 30.58 -1.07
N GLU A 115 -4.81 30.26 0.21
CA GLU A 115 -3.71 30.03 1.17
C GLU A 115 -2.75 28.95 0.67
N LYS A 116 -3.27 27.83 0.15
CA LYS A 116 -2.44 26.75 -0.37
C LYS A 116 -1.73 27.10 -1.67
N LEU A 117 -2.38 27.85 -2.57
CA LEU A 117 -1.77 28.32 -3.80
C LEU A 117 -0.65 29.35 -3.51
N ASP A 118 -0.80 30.20 -2.49
CA ASP A 118 0.24 31.13 -2.04
C ASP A 118 1.43 30.39 -1.40
N GLU A 119 1.18 29.32 -0.65
CA GLU A 119 2.22 28.43 -0.14
C GLU A 119 3.03 27.82 -1.29
N TRP A 120 2.36 27.26 -2.31
CA TRP A 120 3.02 26.74 -3.51
C TRP A 120 3.78 27.81 -4.29
N ALA A 121 3.19 29.00 -4.45
CA ALA A 121 3.83 30.12 -5.13
C ALA A 121 5.14 30.53 -4.43
N THR A 122 5.11 30.61 -3.09
CA THR A 122 6.28 30.94 -2.26
C THR A 122 7.37 29.89 -2.44
N ALA A 123 7.02 28.60 -2.33
CA ALA A 123 7.97 27.51 -2.51
C ALA A 123 8.63 27.52 -3.90
N LEU A 124 7.85 27.71 -4.97
CA LEU A 124 8.35 27.76 -6.35
C LEU A 124 9.18 29.04 -6.62
N ALA A 125 8.93 30.13 -5.90
CA ALA A 125 9.75 31.33 -5.96
C ALA A 125 11.12 31.08 -5.32
N GLU A 126 11.17 30.55 -4.10
CA GLU A 126 12.41 30.22 -3.37
C GLU A 126 13.30 29.24 -4.17
N ILE A 127 12.70 28.21 -4.77
CA ILE A 127 13.40 27.26 -5.64
C ILE A 127 14.00 27.99 -6.85
N GLY A 128 13.22 28.88 -7.49
CA GLY A 128 13.71 29.67 -8.61
C GLY A 128 14.87 30.59 -8.24
N ASP A 129 14.80 31.23 -7.07
CA ASP A 129 15.85 32.10 -6.55
C ASP A 129 17.13 31.31 -6.21
N ALA A 130 16.99 30.09 -5.70
CA ALA A 130 18.12 29.19 -5.50
C ALA A 130 18.78 28.81 -6.84
N LEU A 131 17.99 28.42 -7.85
CA LEU A 131 18.50 28.04 -9.16
C LEU A 131 19.16 29.21 -9.91
N ASN A 132 18.63 30.43 -9.78
CA ASN A 132 19.20 31.63 -10.41
C ASN A 132 20.63 31.95 -9.92
N LYS A 133 21.03 31.43 -8.75
CA LYS A 133 22.38 31.58 -8.19
C LYS A 133 23.36 30.53 -8.71
N VAL A 134 22.89 29.49 -9.38
CA VAL A 134 23.71 28.37 -9.87
C VAL A 134 24.19 28.66 -11.28
N THR A 135 25.49 28.54 -11.50
CA THR A 135 26.05 28.38 -12.85
C THR A 135 26.41 26.91 -13.04
N PRO A 136 25.61 26.12 -13.80
CA PRO A 136 25.80 24.68 -13.86
C PRO A 136 27.11 24.35 -14.58
N ALA A 137 27.91 23.48 -13.96
CA ALA A 137 29.05 22.88 -14.64
C ALA A 137 28.57 21.98 -15.80
N ALA A 138 29.45 21.69 -16.76
CA ALA A 138 29.08 20.89 -17.94
C ALA A 138 28.42 19.54 -17.57
N ALA A 139 28.90 18.89 -16.51
CA ALA A 139 28.37 17.60 -16.03
C ALA A 139 26.97 17.67 -15.41
N ASP A 140 26.49 18.85 -15.00
CA ASP A 140 25.20 19.02 -14.31
C ASP A 140 24.19 19.80 -15.16
N ARG A 141 24.60 20.23 -16.35
CA ARG A 141 23.80 21.09 -17.23
C ARG A 141 22.47 20.44 -17.62
N ALA A 142 22.48 19.16 -17.98
CA ALA A 142 21.26 18.44 -18.30
C ALA A 142 20.31 18.36 -17.11
N GLY A 143 20.82 18.07 -15.90
CA GLY A 143 20.02 18.06 -14.68
C GLY A 143 19.43 19.43 -14.36
N PHE A 144 20.24 20.49 -14.49
CA PHE A 144 19.79 21.87 -14.32
C PHE A 144 18.67 22.26 -15.31
N GLU A 145 18.81 21.88 -16.58
CA GLU A 145 17.80 22.13 -17.62
C GLU A 145 16.49 21.39 -17.32
N THR A 146 16.56 20.11 -16.91
CA THR A 146 15.39 19.34 -16.46
C THR A 146 14.68 19.99 -15.27
N VAL A 147 15.43 20.37 -14.24
CA VAL A 147 14.89 21.03 -13.04
C VAL A 147 14.24 22.37 -13.39
N SER A 148 14.86 23.15 -14.28
CA SER A 148 14.32 24.42 -14.76
C SER A 148 13.02 24.23 -15.55
N ALA A 149 12.95 23.20 -16.41
CA ALA A 149 11.74 22.87 -17.16
C ALA A 149 10.60 22.42 -16.24
N ASN A 150 10.89 21.59 -15.24
CA ASN A 150 9.92 21.13 -14.25
C ASN A 150 9.39 22.29 -13.40
N LEU A 151 10.26 23.22 -12.97
CA LEU A 151 9.85 24.44 -12.28
C LEU A 151 8.92 25.30 -13.14
N ALA A 152 9.22 25.48 -14.43
CA ALA A 152 8.37 26.22 -15.35
C ALA A 152 7.00 25.55 -15.54
N ALA A 153 6.97 24.22 -15.66
CA ALA A 153 5.74 23.44 -15.75
C ALA A 153 4.89 23.57 -14.46
N ALA A 154 5.51 23.46 -13.29
CA ALA A 154 4.83 23.63 -12.00
C ALA A 154 4.21 25.03 -11.86
N ARG A 155 4.94 26.09 -12.26
CA ARG A 155 4.40 27.46 -12.29
C ARG A 155 3.21 27.61 -13.23
N LYS A 156 3.22 26.93 -14.38
CA LYS A 156 2.09 26.91 -15.32
C LYS A 156 0.87 26.21 -14.70
N THR A 157 1.08 25.07 -14.04
CA THR A 157 0.00 24.37 -13.32
C THR A 157 -0.57 25.23 -12.21
N LEU A 158 0.27 25.90 -11.41
CA LEU A 158 -0.18 26.85 -10.37
C LEU A 158 -1.11 27.93 -10.95
N VAL A 159 -0.75 28.56 -12.06
CA VAL A 159 -1.59 29.56 -12.74
C VAL A 159 -2.91 28.95 -13.21
N ALA A 160 -2.89 27.73 -13.76
CA ALA A 160 -4.10 27.04 -14.21
C ALA A 160 -5.05 26.72 -13.05
N VAL A 161 -4.52 26.21 -11.93
CA VAL A 161 -5.29 25.88 -10.73
C VAL A 161 -5.85 27.16 -10.07
N ARG A 162 -5.07 28.24 -10.01
CA ARG A 162 -5.54 29.54 -9.53
C ARG A 162 -6.68 30.10 -10.39
N THR A 163 -6.58 29.96 -11.71
CA THR A 163 -7.68 30.35 -12.63
C THR A 163 -8.92 29.48 -12.44
N GLN A 164 -8.74 28.20 -12.12
CA GLN A 164 -9.83 27.26 -11.87
C GLN A 164 -10.58 27.56 -10.55
N GLY A 165 -9.91 28.16 -9.56
CA GLY A 165 -10.52 28.56 -8.28
C GLY A 165 -10.76 27.42 -7.28
N TYR A 166 -10.25 26.22 -7.57
CA TYR A 166 -10.23 25.06 -6.67
C TYR A 166 -9.13 24.08 -7.07
N ILE A 167 -8.68 23.27 -6.11
CA ILE A 167 -7.64 22.26 -6.31
C ILE A 167 -8.29 20.88 -6.45
N ARG A 168 -8.00 20.15 -7.53
CA ARG A 168 -8.41 18.73 -7.63
C ARG A 168 -7.45 17.87 -6.82
N LYS A 169 -7.92 16.74 -6.29
CA LYS A 169 -7.01 15.78 -5.63
C LYS A 169 -5.90 15.31 -6.56
N ASP A 170 -6.21 15.12 -7.85
CA ASP A 170 -5.27 14.76 -8.90
C ASP A 170 -4.26 15.87 -9.24
N ASP A 171 -4.53 17.13 -8.86
CA ASP A 171 -3.57 18.23 -9.01
C ASP A 171 -2.73 18.41 -7.73
N HIS A 172 -3.34 18.23 -6.55
CA HIS A 172 -2.69 18.48 -5.26
C HIS A 172 -1.50 17.56 -4.99
N GLY A 173 -1.73 16.24 -5.00
CA GLY A 173 -0.69 15.26 -4.69
C GLY A 173 0.54 15.41 -5.59
N PRO A 174 0.36 15.41 -6.93
CA PRO A 174 1.48 15.61 -7.85
C PRO A 174 2.21 16.95 -7.71
N MET A 175 1.51 18.04 -7.37
CA MET A 175 2.15 19.33 -7.12
C MET A 175 3.03 19.31 -5.87
N GLU A 176 2.54 18.72 -4.77
CA GLU A 176 3.34 18.53 -3.55
C GLU A 176 4.61 17.73 -3.82
N ASP A 177 4.48 16.60 -4.51
CA ASP A 177 5.60 15.73 -4.88
C ASP A 177 6.60 16.46 -5.80
N THR A 178 6.09 17.27 -6.74
CA THR A 178 6.91 18.10 -7.63
C THR A 178 7.68 19.16 -6.85
N ILE A 179 7.03 19.90 -5.95
CA ILE A 179 7.68 20.93 -5.13
C ILE A 179 8.75 20.30 -4.23
N ALA A 180 8.43 19.18 -3.58
CA ALA A 180 9.39 18.45 -2.74
C ALA A 180 10.64 18.03 -3.55
N THR A 181 10.42 17.43 -4.73
CA THR A 181 11.48 17.01 -5.65
C THR A 181 12.34 18.18 -6.12
N LEU A 182 11.72 19.30 -6.51
CA LEU A 182 12.43 20.51 -6.92
C LEU A 182 13.25 21.13 -5.78
N ARG A 183 12.77 21.08 -4.53
CA ARG A 183 13.53 21.52 -3.35
C ARG A 183 14.80 20.68 -3.14
N PHE A 184 14.73 19.36 -3.32
CA PHE A 184 15.93 18.51 -3.28
C PHE A 184 16.90 18.88 -4.40
N ALA A 185 16.39 18.98 -5.62
CA ALA A 185 17.21 19.28 -6.79
C ALA A 185 17.94 20.63 -6.68
N ALA A 186 17.23 21.69 -6.28
CA ALA A 186 17.82 23.01 -6.10
C ALA A 186 18.88 23.02 -5.01
N ARG A 187 18.66 22.31 -3.90
CA ARG A 187 19.66 22.15 -2.82
C ARG A 187 20.89 21.36 -3.28
N ASN A 188 20.69 20.26 -4.01
CA ASN A 188 21.80 19.45 -4.51
C ASN A 188 22.66 20.19 -5.54
N LEU A 189 22.05 21.07 -6.35
CA LEU A 189 22.77 21.91 -7.31
C LEU A 189 23.57 23.05 -6.65
N THR A 190 23.21 23.45 -5.44
CA THR A 190 23.92 24.47 -4.65
C THR A 190 24.85 23.88 -3.60
N ALA A 191 24.78 22.57 -3.34
CA ALA A 191 25.62 21.88 -2.37
C ALA A 191 27.11 21.91 -2.78
N ASP A 192 27.98 22.04 -1.78
CA ASP A 192 29.42 21.92 -2.00
C ASP A 192 29.75 20.48 -2.41
N ARG A 193 30.46 20.31 -3.54
CA ARG A 193 30.72 18.99 -4.15
C ARG A 193 31.82 18.20 -3.43
N ASN A 194 32.30 18.72 -2.29
CA ASN A 194 33.33 18.09 -1.47
C ASN A 194 32.85 16.81 -0.76
N ASP A 195 31.54 16.53 -0.75
CA ASP A 195 30.95 15.35 -0.10
C ASP A 195 30.68 14.16 -1.05
N LEU A 196 31.31 14.13 -2.22
CA LEU A 196 31.25 12.99 -3.14
C LEU A 196 32.10 11.83 -2.64
N LEU A 197 31.67 10.61 -2.93
CA LEU A 197 32.54 9.44 -2.79
C LEU A 197 33.57 9.47 -3.93
N GLU A 198 34.85 9.58 -3.59
CA GLU A 198 35.94 9.59 -4.55
C GLU A 198 36.92 8.44 -4.28
N GLY A 199 37.14 7.62 -5.29
CA GLY A 199 38.05 6.48 -5.19
C GLY A 199 38.28 5.77 -6.54
N PRO A 200 38.84 4.54 -6.52
CA PRO A 200 38.98 3.71 -7.71
C PRO A 200 37.60 3.45 -8.34
N GLY A 201 37.44 3.84 -9.62
CA GLY A 201 36.14 3.86 -10.30
C GLY A 201 35.54 5.27 -10.48
N GLY A 202 36.22 6.32 -10.01
CA GLY A 202 35.83 7.71 -10.23
C GLY A 202 34.92 8.27 -9.13
N ARG A 203 34.24 9.38 -9.44
CA ARG A 203 33.35 10.06 -8.49
C ARG A 203 31.97 9.41 -8.49
N THR A 204 31.40 9.23 -7.31
CA THR A 204 30.04 8.71 -7.14
C THR A 204 29.22 9.63 -6.25
N ARG A 205 28.05 10.03 -6.74
CA ARG A 205 27.08 10.81 -5.97
C ARG A 205 26.27 9.87 -5.10
N CYS A 206 26.10 10.25 -3.83
CA CYS A 206 25.23 9.55 -2.89
C CYS A 206 24.08 10.47 -2.49
N TYR A 207 22.84 10.00 -2.67
CA TYR A 207 21.65 10.72 -2.24
C TYR A 207 20.98 9.94 -1.11
N VAL A 208 20.78 10.57 0.03
CA VAL A 208 19.96 10.03 1.11
C VAL A 208 18.51 10.30 0.76
N VAL A 209 17.72 9.24 0.67
CA VAL A 209 16.31 9.28 0.23
C VAL A 209 15.43 8.68 1.30
N LYS A 210 14.13 9.05 1.28
CA LYS A 210 13.15 8.33 2.08
C LYS A 210 13.09 6.87 1.61
N PRO A 211 13.12 5.87 2.52
CA PRO A 211 12.98 4.46 2.14
C PRO A 211 11.67 4.22 1.38
N THR A 212 10.54 4.68 1.94
CA THR A 212 9.22 4.65 1.30
C THR A 212 8.85 6.03 0.75
N SER A 213 8.37 6.07 -0.49
CA SER A 213 7.96 7.30 -1.18
C SER A 213 6.92 7.00 -2.25
N SER A 214 6.07 7.99 -2.57
CA SER A 214 5.18 7.98 -3.75
C SER A 214 5.94 8.20 -5.06
N THR A 215 7.21 8.62 -4.99
CA THR A 215 8.05 8.88 -6.17
C THR A 215 8.97 7.69 -6.46
N MET A 216 8.93 7.19 -7.69
CA MET A 216 9.83 6.12 -8.12
C MET A 216 11.25 6.62 -8.35
N ILE A 217 12.23 5.88 -7.82
CA ILE A 217 13.65 6.04 -8.15
C ILE A 217 14.04 4.96 -9.15
N LEU A 218 13.91 5.30 -10.43
CA LEU A 218 14.31 4.49 -11.58
C LEU A 218 15.77 4.78 -11.96
N PRO A 219 16.40 3.92 -12.79
CA PRO A 219 17.78 4.13 -13.22
C PRO A 219 18.04 5.51 -13.84
N ASP A 220 17.04 6.09 -14.50
CA ASP A 220 17.09 7.38 -15.18
C ASP A 220 16.36 8.52 -14.43
N THR A 221 15.83 8.29 -13.23
CA THR A 221 15.16 9.33 -12.44
C THR A 221 16.12 10.51 -12.20
N GLU A 222 15.77 11.67 -12.74
CA GLU A 222 16.48 12.93 -12.53
C GLU A 222 15.44 14.07 -12.43
N PRO A 223 15.50 14.92 -11.40
CA PRO A 223 16.43 14.85 -10.27
C PRO A 223 16.13 13.67 -9.32
N VAL A 224 17.16 13.16 -8.66
CA VAL A 224 16.98 12.17 -7.59
C VAL A 224 16.27 12.84 -6.40
N PRO A 225 15.14 12.32 -5.89
CA PRO A 225 14.35 12.94 -4.83
C PRO A 225 14.96 12.70 -3.44
N GLY A 226 16.20 13.15 -3.24
CA GLY A 226 16.94 13.00 -1.99
C GLY A 226 18.04 14.04 -1.83
N GLU A 227 18.66 14.06 -0.66
CA GLU A 227 19.72 15.02 -0.33
C GLU A 227 21.08 14.43 -0.69
N LEU A 228 21.91 15.18 -1.42
CA LEU A 228 23.30 14.79 -1.67
C LEU A 228 24.06 14.75 -0.34
N SER A 229 24.37 13.55 0.15
CA SER A 229 24.96 13.34 1.47
C SER A 229 25.53 11.93 1.59
N THR A 230 26.56 11.77 2.40
CA THR A 230 27.12 10.47 2.82
C THR A 230 26.79 10.13 4.27
N ALA A 231 25.93 10.91 4.92
CA ALA A 231 25.50 10.71 6.30
C ALA A 231 24.09 10.14 6.37
N LEU A 232 23.98 8.91 6.86
CA LEU A 232 22.73 8.22 7.17
C LEU A 232 22.42 8.43 8.64
N THR A 233 21.25 8.97 8.94
CA THR A 233 20.78 9.18 10.31
C THR A 233 19.48 8.42 10.54
N VAL A 234 19.39 7.73 11.68
CA VAL A 234 18.26 6.89 12.04
C VAL A 234 17.94 7.09 13.52
N THR A 235 16.67 7.08 13.89
CA THR A 235 16.21 7.12 15.28
C THR A 235 15.22 5.99 15.49
N ALA A 236 15.41 5.19 16.54
CA ALA A 236 14.57 4.04 16.82
C ALA A 236 14.50 3.74 18.32
N ALA A 237 13.40 3.13 18.75
CA ALA A 237 13.27 2.54 20.08
C ALA A 237 13.98 1.17 20.15
N ARG A 238 14.17 0.67 21.37
CA ARG A 238 14.69 -0.70 21.57
C ARG A 238 13.67 -1.72 21.07
N GLY A 239 14.15 -2.75 20.37
CA GLY A 239 13.33 -3.78 19.73
C GLY A 239 12.73 -3.39 18.37
N GLU A 240 12.92 -2.15 17.91
CA GLU A 240 12.35 -1.64 16.65
C GLU A 240 13.23 -1.99 15.45
N TYR A 241 12.57 -2.16 14.29
CA TYR A 241 13.21 -2.23 12.98
C TYR A 241 12.98 -0.89 12.27
N GLU A 242 14.05 -0.14 11.99
CA GLU A 242 13.94 1.15 11.31
C GLU A 242 14.75 1.17 10.01
N PRO A 243 14.12 1.58 8.88
CA PRO A 243 14.81 1.65 7.60
C PRO A 243 15.46 3.01 7.33
N VAL A 244 16.59 2.99 6.61
CA VAL A 244 17.16 4.14 5.92
C VAL A 244 17.53 3.74 4.49
N SER A 245 17.51 4.69 3.55
CA SER A 245 17.77 4.39 2.15
C SER A 245 18.67 5.44 1.51
N PHE A 246 19.47 4.99 0.55
CA PHE A 246 20.31 5.87 -0.24
C PHE A 246 20.40 5.41 -1.69
N VAL A 247 20.82 6.32 -2.57
CA VAL A 247 21.00 6.09 -4.00
C VAL A 247 22.43 6.40 -4.37
N LEU A 248 23.08 5.49 -5.10
CA LEU A 248 24.37 5.75 -5.73
C LEU A 248 24.15 6.06 -7.22
N ARG A 249 24.84 7.09 -7.71
CA ARG A 249 24.87 7.49 -9.11
C ARG A 249 26.33 7.79 -9.51
N PRO A 250 27.04 6.81 -10.08
CA PRO A 250 28.46 6.96 -10.38
C PRO A 250 28.68 7.75 -11.69
N GLU A 251 29.78 8.48 -11.81
CA GLU A 251 30.17 9.18 -13.05
C GLU A 251 30.92 8.27 -14.04
N SER A 252 31.23 7.05 -13.65
CA SER A 252 31.86 6.01 -14.47
C SER A 252 31.30 4.64 -14.07
N ASP A 253 31.43 3.64 -14.94
CA ASP A 253 30.89 2.31 -14.66
C ASP A 253 31.55 1.70 -13.42
N LEU A 254 30.73 1.20 -12.48
CA LEU A 254 31.17 0.38 -11.36
C LEU A 254 30.81 -1.07 -11.68
N ALA A 255 31.79 -1.93 -11.94
CA ALA A 255 31.53 -3.30 -12.37
C ALA A 255 31.32 -4.31 -11.22
N ASP A 256 31.91 -4.04 -10.04
CA ASP A 256 31.99 -4.96 -8.90
C ASP A 256 31.85 -4.18 -7.59
N LEU A 257 30.75 -3.44 -7.42
CA LEU A 257 30.49 -2.69 -6.21
C LEU A 257 30.08 -3.64 -5.08
N ARG A 258 30.78 -3.54 -3.95
CA ARG A 258 30.56 -4.32 -2.73
C ARG A 258 30.30 -3.38 -1.57
N LEU A 259 29.25 -3.67 -0.80
CA LEU A 259 28.89 -2.89 0.39
C LEU A 259 29.08 -3.75 1.63
N LYS A 260 29.63 -3.15 2.68
CA LYS A 260 29.84 -3.83 3.96
C LYS A 260 29.51 -2.90 5.12
N ALA A 261 28.53 -3.29 5.95
CA ALA A 261 28.25 -2.60 7.19
C ALA A 261 29.32 -2.92 8.26
N THR A 262 29.54 -1.99 9.18
CA THR A 262 30.26 -2.23 10.44
C THR A 262 29.27 -2.49 11.57
N ALA A 263 29.77 -2.99 12.71
CA ALA A 263 29.02 -2.86 13.96
C ALA A 263 28.80 -1.37 14.29
N LEU A 264 27.72 -1.05 15.00
CA LEU A 264 27.48 0.30 15.52
C LEU A 264 28.02 0.37 16.95
N THR A 265 28.84 1.38 17.24
CA THR A 265 29.48 1.54 18.55
C THR A 265 28.91 2.76 19.25
N HIS A 266 28.50 2.59 20.51
CA HIS A 266 27.98 3.69 21.32
C HIS A 266 29.05 4.78 21.51
N GLN A 267 28.71 6.04 21.29
CA GLN A 267 29.69 7.16 21.33
C GLN A 267 30.38 7.32 22.69
N ASN A 268 29.66 7.05 23.79
CA ASN A 268 30.13 7.31 25.15
C ASN A 268 30.43 6.04 25.97
N THR A 269 30.26 4.84 25.40
CA THR A 269 30.44 3.57 26.12
C THR A 269 31.08 2.52 25.21
N GLN A 270 31.29 1.30 25.70
CA GLN A 270 31.76 0.18 24.88
C GLN A 270 30.61 -0.69 24.34
N ALA A 271 29.36 -0.27 24.51
CA ALA A 271 28.21 -1.00 23.99
C ALA A 271 28.22 -1.01 22.45
N THR A 272 27.86 -2.15 21.87
CA THR A 272 27.85 -2.33 20.42
C THR A 272 26.56 -2.99 19.96
N ILE A 273 26.04 -2.53 18.84
CA ILE A 273 25.02 -3.24 18.06
C ILE A 273 25.77 -4.05 16.98
N PRO A 274 25.60 -5.38 16.93
CA PRO A 274 26.38 -6.22 16.03
C PRO A 274 26.04 -5.95 14.57
N VAL A 275 26.99 -6.18 13.66
CA VAL A 275 26.79 -5.99 12.21
C VAL A 275 25.59 -6.77 11.64
N GLY A 276 25.25 -7.93 12.23
CA GLY A 276 24.07 -8.72 11.83
C GLY A 276 22.73 -8.04 12.10
N ALA A 277 22.71 -6.92 12.84
CA ALA A 277 21.54 -6.08 13.02
C ALA A 277 21.34 -5.05 11.89
N VAL A 278 22.31 -4.93 10.96
CA VAL A 278 22.25 -4.00 9.82
C VAL A 278 22.16 -4.82 8.53
N ASP A 279 20.96 -4.90 7.97
CA ASP A 279 20.68 -5.62 6.72
C ASP A 279 20.63 -4.65 5.54
N ILE A 280 21.38 -4.92 4.48
CA ILE A 280 21.45 -4.07 3.27
C ILE A 280 20.92 -4.87 2.09
N LYS A 281 19.92 -4.32 1.41
CA LYS A 281 19.34 -4.86 0.18
C LYS A 281 19.48 -3.88 -0.97
N ALA A 282 19.71 -4.41 -2.17
CA ALA A 282 19.57 -3.67 -3.40
C ALA A 282 18.08 -3.52 -3.73
N VAL A 283 17.61 -2.29 -3.98
CA VAL A 283 16.26 -2.07 -4.51
C VAL A 283 16.30 -2.31 -6.01
N LYS A 284 15.63 -3.35 -6.48
CA LYS A 284 15.63 -3.77 -7.88
C LYS A 284 14.41 -3.21 -8.60
N CYS A 285 14.70 -2.48 -9.67
CA CYS A 285 13.71 -2.10 -10.66
C CYS A 285 13.37 -3.30 -11.55
N TRP A 286 12.09 -3.54 -11.82
CA TRP A 286 11.61 -4.58 -12.73
C TRP A 286 10.29 -4.18 -13.40
N TYR A 287 9.94 -4.81 -14.53
CA TYR A 287 8.71 -4.49 -15.24
C TYR A 287 7.50 -5.16 -14.60
N GLN A 288 6.47 -4.37 -14.31
CA GLN A 288 5.14 -4.86 -13.95
C GLN A 288 4.08 -4.41 -14.95
N ALA A 289 2.85 -4.89 -14.75
CA ALA A 289 1.70 -4.47 -15.52
C ALA A 289 1.46 -2.95 -15.39
N GLU A 290 0.97 -2.32 -16.45
CA GLU A 290 0.57 -0.92 -16.44
C GLU A 290 -0.37 -0.62 -15.26
N GLY A 291 -0.02 0.39 -14.47
CA GLY A 291 -0.76 0.79 -13.26
C GLY A 291 -0.15 0.34 -11.93
N ALA A 292 0.80 -0.62 -11.93
CA ALA A 292 1.31 -1.27 -10.71
C ALA A 292 1.78 -0.33 -9.57
N TRP A 293 2.32 0.85 -9.88
CA TRP A 293 2.79 1.80 -8.86
C TRP A 293 1.65 2.49 -8.08
N VAL A 294 0.49 2.69 -8.72
CA VAL A 294 -0.62 3.51 -8.17
C VAL A 294 -1.94 2.76 -8.09
N ASN A 295 -2.02 1.56 -8.67
CA ASN A 295 -3.26 0.82 -8.81
C ASN A 295 -3.04 -0.68 -8.63
N LYS A 296 -3.90 -1.30 -7.83
CA LYS A 296 -3.93 -2.76 -7.66
C LYS A 296 -4.39 -3.50 -8.92
N LYS A 297 -5.12 -2.83 -9.82
CA LYS A 297 -5.59 -3.39 -11.09
C LYS A 297 -4.72 -2.90 -12.23
N ARG A 298 -4.48 -3.80 -13.20
CA ARG A 298 -3.89 -3.43 -14.49
C ARG A 298 -4.80 -2.41 -15.19
N THR A 299 -4.24 -1.26 -15.58
CA THR A 299 -4.99 -0.17 -16.25
C THR A 299 -4.89 -0.23 -17.77
N GLY A 300 -3.94 -0.98 -18.31
CA GLY A 300 -3.73 -1.10 -19.75
C GLY A 300 -2.79 -2.24 -20.13
N PRO A 301 -2.60 -2.51 -21.43
CA PRO A 301 -1.78 -3.63 -21.88
C PRO A 301 -0.27 -3.41 -21.70
N GLY A 302 0.16 -2.19 -21.36
CA GLY A 302 1.56 -1.81 -21.24
C GLY A 302 2.29 -2.43 -20.04
N ARG A 303 3.57 -2.04 -19.93
CA ARG A 303 4.48 -2.41 -18.85
C ARG A 303 5.20 -1.18 -18.34
N VAL A 304 5.34 -1.09 -17.03
CA VAL A 304 6.01 0.01 -16.33
C VAL A 304 7.13 -0.55 -15.48
N LEU A 305 8.28 0.13 -15.49
CA LEU A 305 9.40 -0.22 -14.62
C LEU A 305 9.12 0.34 -13.22
N ILE A 306 9.25 -0.49 -12.18
CA ILE A 306 8.98 -0.09 -10.79
C ILE A 306 10.09 -0.56 -9.84
N PRO A 307 10.49 0.24 -8.82
CA PRO A 307 11.49 -0.12 -7.81
C PRO A 307 10.85 -0.80 -6.60
N GLU A 308 10.74 -2.13 -6.60
CA GLU A 308 9.92 -2.84 -5.60
C GLU A 308 10.67 -3.93 -4.84
N LEU A 309 11.54 -4.69 -5.52
CA LEU A 309 12.11 -5.89 -4.91
C LEU A 309 13.35 -5.54 -4.08
N LEU A 310 13.38 -5.99 -2.83
CA LEU A 310 14.55 -5.94 -1.97
C LEU A 310 15.37 -7.22 -2.15
N LEU A 311 16.53 -7.12 -2.80
CA LEU A 311 17.34 -8.28 -3.18
C LEU A 311 18.74 -8.25 -2.59
N ASN A 312 19.25 -9.43 -2.25
CA ASN A 312 20.65 -9.69 -1.99
C ASN A 312 21.44 -9.90 -3.30
N ASP A 313 20.90 -10.65 -4.27
CA ASP A 313 21.47 -10.81 -5.61
C ASP A 313 20.71 -9.91 -6.59
N ASP A 314 21.25 -8.74 -6.93
CA ASP A 314 20.63 -7.86 -7.94
C ASP A 314 20.45 -8.57 -9.29
N GLY A 315 21.33 -9.53 -9.59
CA GLY A 315 21.27 -10.40 -10.75
C GLY A 315 20.20 -11.49 -10.67
N LEU A 316 19.49 -11.65 -9.55
CA LEU A 316 18.34 -12.58 -9.48
C LEU A 316 17.30 -12.23 -10.55
N VAL A 317 17.13 -10.93 -10.84
CA VAL A 317 16.27 -10.44 -11.92
C VAL A 317 17.12 -9.72 -12.95
N LYS A 318 17.22 -10.28 -14.15
CA LYS A 318 17.77 -9.57 -15.31
C LYS A 318 16.64 -8.84 -16.02
N VAL A 319 16.81 -7.54 -16.23
CA VAL A 319 15.80 -6.69 -16.87
C VAL A 319 16.27 -6.31 -18.26
N ASP A 320 15.43 -6.55 -19.26
CA ASP A 320 15.63 -6.06 -20.62
C ASP A 320 14.75 -4.83 -20.82
N THR A 321 15.38 -3.65 -20.88
CA THR A 321 14.69 -2.37 -21.04
C THR A 321 14.26 -2.09 -22.49
N THR A 322 14.82 -2.81 -23.47
CA THR A 322 14.45 -2.68 -24.87
C THR A 322 13.14 -3.43 -25.14
N GLU A 323 13.09 -4.70 -24.73
CA GLU A 323 11.90 -5.54 -24.88
C GLU A 323 10.88 -5.35 -23.74
N LYS A 324 11.27 -4.63 -22.67
CA LYS A 324 10.51 -4.45 -21.44
C LYS A 324 10.16 -5.78 -20.76
N ARG A 325 11.13 -6.69 -20.68
CA ARG A 325 10.97 -8.06 -20.14
C ARG A 325 11.80 -8.27 -18.89
N ASN A 326 11.35 -9.21 -18.06
CA ASN A 326 12.10 -9.68 -16.90
C ASN A 326 12.51 -11.13 -17.11
N TYR A 327 13.72 -11.46 -16.67
CA TYR A 327 14.26 -12.82 -16.67
C TYR A 327 14.70 -13.17 -15.25
N LEU A 328 14.23 -14.30 -14.72
CA LEU A 328 14.59 -14.78 -13.39
C LEU A 328 15.75 -15.75 -13.47
N LYS A 329 16.73 -15.58 -12.57
CA LYS A 329 17.84 -16.51 -12.37
C LYS A 329 17.37 -17.70 -11.54
N LEU A 330 17.26 -18.86 -12.17
CA LEU A 330 16.89 -20.12 -11.54
C LEU A 330 18.13 -20.93 -11.22
N ARG A 331 18.23 -21.42 -9.98
CA ARG A 331 19.42 -22.11 -9.45
C ARG A 331 19.22 -23.62 -9.43
N PHE A 332 19.35 -24.26 -10.59
CA PHE A 332 19.24 -25.72 -10.71
C PHE A 332 20.51 -26.43 -10.21
N ALA A 333 20.42 -27.74 -9.95
CA ALA A 333 21.56 -28.54 -9.51
C ALA A 333 22.69 -28.57 -10.56
N GLU A 334 22.34 -28.49 -11.85
CA GLU A 334 23.28 -28.46 -12.98
C GLU A 334 23.85 -27.07 -13.26
N GLY A 335 23.37 -26.03 -12.57
CA GLY A 335 23.83 -24.65 -12.68
C GLY A 335 22.72 -23.63 -12.94
N ASP A 336 23.09 -22.36 -12.79
CA ASP A 336 22.17 -21.24 -12.89
C ASP A 336 21.76 -20.95 -14.34
N ARG A 337 20.48 -20.61 -14.56
CA ARG A 337 19.94 -20.23 -15.87
C ARG A 337 18.94 -19.09 -15.74
N TYR A 338 18.93 -18.18 -16.71
CA TYR A 338 17.88 -17.17 -16.80
C TYR A 338 16.70 -17.69 -17.62
N ILE A 339 15.49 -17.51 -17.11
CA ILE A 339 14.24 -17.82 -17.81
C ILE A 339 13.37 -16.56 -17.83
N GLY A 340 12.82 -16.22 -19.00
CA GLY A 340 11.89 -15.10 -19.14
C GLY A 340 10.62 -15.36 -18.34
N VAL A 341 10.17 -14.39 -17.55
CA VAL A 341 8.97 -14.54 -16.71
C VAL A 341 7.75 -14.89 -17.55
N GLU A 342 7.66 -14.35 -18.78
CA GLU A 342 6.57 -14.65 -19.71
C GLU A 342 6.71 -16.01 -20.40
N ASP A 343 7.90 -16.60 -20.40
CA ASP A 343 8.19 -17.90 -20.99
C ASP A 343 7.99 -19.05 -20.00
N ILE A 344 7.68 -18.73 -18.73
CA ILE A 344 7.22 -19.70 -17.74
C ILE A 344 5.83 -20.18 -18.19
N GLY A 345 5.83 -21.13 -19.13
CA GLY A 345 4.66 -21.61 -19.82
C GLY A 345 3.74 -22.38 -18.87
N ARG A 346 2.43 -22.19 -19.03
CA ARG A 346 1.31 -22.81 -18.28
C ARG A 346 1.26 -24.34 -18.28
N GLU A 347 2.27 -25.02 -18.83
CA GLU A 347 2.29 -26.47 -18.93
C GLU A 347 2.70 -27.12 -17.59
N GLY A 348 1.85 -28.00 -17.08
CA GLY A 348 1.98 -28.58 -15.74
C GLY A 348 1.24 -27.82 -14.64
N GLU A 349 0.26 -26.99 -15.02
CA GLU A 349 -0.77 -26.44 -14.14
C GLU A 349 -1.52 -27.57 -13.41
N ASP A 350 -1.25 -27.74 -12.12
CA ASP A 350 -2.28 -28.28 -11.23
C ASP A 350 -3.28 -27.15 -11.02
N VAL A 351 -4.43 -27.23 -11.69
CA VAL A 351 -5.55 -26.33 -11.42
C VAL A 351 -5.91 -26.51 -9.95
N HIS A 352 -5.66 -25.46 -9.15
CA HIS A 352 -6.10 -25.43 -7.76
C HIS A 352 -7.59 -25.81 -7.70
N PRO A 353 -8.04 -26.66 -6.77
CA PRO A 353 -9.42 -27.17 -6.75
C PRO A 353 -10.50 -26.07 -6.64
N ALA A 354 -10.12 -24.85 -6.24
CA ALA A 354 -11.01 -23.68 -6.21
C ALA A 354 -11.05 -22.85 -7.52
N GLY A 355 -10.36 -23.30 -8.58
CA GLY A 355 -10.31 -22.62 -9.89
C GLY A 355 -9.45 -21.33 -9.88
N ASN A 356 -8.66 -21.12 -10.93
CA ASN A 356 -7.87 -19.92 -11.23
C ASN A 356 -6.55 -19.67 -10.48
N LYS A 357 -6.07 -20.53 -9.56
CA LYS A 357 -4.73 -20.38 -8.95
C LYS A 357 -3.73 -21.36 -9.57
N VAL A 358 -2.58 -20.84 -10.01
CA VAL A 358 -1.46 -21.62 -10.55
C VAL A 358 -0.46 -21.90 -9.44
N ALA A 359 -0.06 -23.16 -9.29
CA ALA A 359 0.98 -23.58 -8.35
C ALA A 359 2.16 -24.18 -9.10
N TRP A 360 3.36 -23.63 -8.90
CA TRP A 360 4.58 -24.10 -9.54
C TRP A 360 5.46 -24.86 -8.56
N PRO A 361 5.82 -26.12 -8.80
CA PRO A 361 6.79 -26.81 -7.96
C PRO A 361 8.11 -26.03 -7.87
N ILE A 362 8.62 -25.81 -6.66
CA ILE A 362 9.89 -25.07 -6.44
C ILE A 362 11.05 -25.81 -7.14
N ALA A 363 10.99 -27.12 -7.28
CA ALA A 363 11.99 -27.88 -8.03
C ALA A 363 12.04 -27.52 -9.53
N LYS A 364 10.91 -27.08 -10.12
CA LYS A 364 10.85 -26.60 -11.51
C LYS A 364 11.27 -25.14 -11.64
N LEU A 365 10.99 -24.34 -10.62
CA LEU A 365 11.35 -22.93 -10.53
C LEU A 365 12.18 -22.68 -9.26
N PRO A 366 13.45 -23.11 -9.20
CA PRO A 366 14.30 -22.95 -8.01
C PRO A 366 14.80 -21.51 -7.90
N ILE A 367 13.85 -20.58 -7.77
CA ILE A 367 14.08 -19.16 -7.51
C ILE A 367 14.52 -19.07 -6.05
N ARG A 368 15.73 -18.58 -5.85
CA ARG A 368 16.29 -18.36 -4.52
C ARG A 368 17.20 -17.16 -4.60
N ASP A 369 16.98 -16.18 -3.74
CA ASP A 369 17.89 -15.05 -3.60
C ASP A 369 19.20 -15.49 -2.92
N ALA A 370 20.26 -14.68 -2.96
CA ALA A 370 21.47 -14.96 -2.17
C ALA A 370 21.23 -14.73 -0.67
N ASP A 371 22.03 -15.37 0.19
CA ASP A 371 21.90 -15.21 1.64
C ASP A 371 22.41 -13.84 2.12
N THR A 372 23.41 -13.29 1.42
CA THR A 372 24.00 -11.97 1.68
C THR A 372 24.03 -11.15 0.41
N LEU A 373 24.09 -9.82 0.55
CA LEU A 373 24.26 -8.90 -0.57
C LEU A 373 25.46 -9.31 -1.42
N GLN A 374 25.22 -9.55 -2.71
CA GLN A 374 26.24 -9.91 -3.69
C GLN A 374 26.81 -8.65 -4.33
N PRO A 375 28.05 -8.72 -4.86
CA PRO A 375 28.58 -7.62 -5.67
C PRO A 375 27.67 -7.34 -6.86
N LEU A 376 27.53 -6.07 -7.24
CA LEU A 376 26.68 -5.66 -8.35
C LEU A 376 27.33 -4.57 -9.19
N ALA A 377 26.84 -4.43 -10.42
CA ALA A 377 27.28 -3.40 -11.34
C ALA A 377 26.31 -2.20 -11.36
N ILE A 378 26.85 -1.00 -11.54
CA ILE A 378 26.10 0.23 -11.79
C ILE A 378 26.72 0.94 -12.98
N THR A 379 25.92 1.16 -14.03
CA THR A 379 26.35 1.94 -15.20
C THR A 379 26.50 3.41 -14.85
N ALA A 380 27.47 4.08 -15.48
CA ALA A 380 27.68 5.52 -15.36
C ALA A 380 26.38 6.30 -15.59
N GLY A 381 26.06 7.21 -14.66
CA GLY A 381 24.86 8.04 -14.71
C GLY A 381 23.56 7.31 -14.38
N ALA A 382 23.57 6.02 -14.03
CA ALA A 382 22.38 5.31 -13.59
C ALA A 382 22.22 5.37 -12.07
N ASN A 383 20.98 5.45 -11.59
CA ASN A 383 20.66 5.35 -10.17
C ASN A 383 20.59 3.91 -9.71
N LYS A 384 21.19 3.62 -8.56
CA LYS A 384 20.97 2.38 -7.82
C LYS A 384 20.63 2.67 -6.37
N GLN A 385 19.40 2.35 -5.97
CA GLN A 385 18.94 2.51 -4.60
C GLN A 385 19.28 1.27 -3.76
N PHE A 386 19.62 1.53 -2.49
CA PHE A 386 19.88 0.54 -1.46
C PHE A 386 19.00 0.83 -0.25
N TRP A 387 18.38 -0.23 0.27
CA TRP A 387 17.57 -0.21 1.49
C TRP A 387 18.39 -0.80 2.63
N VAL A 388 18.49 -0.09 3.75
CA VAL A 388 19.20 -0.52 4.96
C VAL A 388 18.18 -0.64 6.08
N THR A 389 18.04 -1.82 6.66
CA THR A 389 17.17 -2.06 7.82
C THR A 389 18.03 -2.27 9.05
N ILE A 390 17.74 -1.53 10.13
CA ILE A 390 18.46 -1.63 11.40
C ILE A 390 17.50 -2.20 12.45
N HIS A 391 17.82 -3.37 12.99
CA HIS A 391 17.10 -3.95 14.13
C HIS A 391 17.81 -3.58 15.43
N VAL A 392 17.20 -2.73 16.25
CA VAL A 392 17.78 -2.35 17.54
C VAL A 392 17.51 -3.45 18.56
N PRO A 393 18.52 -4.13 19.12
CA PRO A 393 18.27 -5.15 20.13
C PRO A 393 17.60 -4.56 21.38
N SER A 394 16.79 -5.35 22.08
CA SER A 394 15.97 -4.87 23.21
C SER A 394 16.79 -4.50 24.46
N ASP A 395 18.04 -4.97 24.55
CA ASP A 395 18.90 -4.87 25.74
C ASP A 395 20.04 -3.85 25.60
N VAL A 396 20.10 -3.09 24.51
CA VAL A 396 21.16 -2.09 24.33
C VAL A 396 20.86 -0.79 25.10
N PRO A 397 21.89 -0.10 25.63
CA PRO A 397 21.73 1.22 26.22
C PRO A 397 21.20 2.25 25.22
N ALA A 398 20.38 3.17 25.69
CA ALA A 398 19.98 4.35 24.92
C ALA A 398 21.17 5.29 24.69
N GLY A 399 21.14 6.02 23.57
CA GLY A 399 22.20 6.93 23.16
C GLY A 399 22.50 6.85 21.67
N VAL A 400 23.57 7.51 21.25
CA VAL A 400 23.99 7.56 19.85
C VAL A 400 25.03 6.48 19.58
N TYR A 401 24.81 5.69 18.53
CA TYR A 401 25.72 4.68 18.02
C TYR A 401 26.20 5.07 16.63
N ASP A 402 27.51 5.00 16.42
CA ASP A 402 28.12 5.27 15.12
C ASP A 402 28.64 3.99 14.47
N GLY A 403 28.37 3.86 13.18
CA GLY A 403 28.92 2.85 12.31
C GLY A 403 29.13 3.41 10.91
N ARG A 404 29.47 2.52 9.98
CA ARG A 404 29.73 2.86 8.58
C ARG A 404 29.20 1.79 7.65
N ILE A 405 28.88 2.20 6.43
CA ILE A 405 28.74 1.32 5.28
C ILE A 405 29.94 1.59 4.38
N GLU A 406 30.84 0.63 4.28
CA GLU A 406 32.02 0.72 3.43
C GLU A 406 31.69 0.28 2.00
N LEU A 407 32.17 1.04 1.02
CA LEU A 407 31.99 0.78 -0.40
C LEU A 407 33.32 0.42 -1.03
N HIS A 408 33.36 -0.74 -1.65
CA HIS A 408 34.57 -1.30 -2.28
C HIS A 408 34.28 -1.67 -3.74
N THR A 409 35.28 -1.51 -4.59
CA THR A 409 35.34 -2.04 -5.94
C THR A 409 36.43 -3.11 -6.02
N ALA A 410 36.56 -3.78 -7.16
CA ALA A 410 37.70 -4.66 -7.42
C ALA A 410 39.06 -3.94 -7.28
N ASP A 411 39.09 -2.64 -7.58
CA ASP A 411 40.30 -1.82 -7.63
C ASP A 411 40.64 -1.14 -6.29
N GLY A 412 39.76 -1.24 -5.28
CA GLY A 412 40.00 -0.74 -3.93
C GLY A 412 38.77 -0.10 -3.27
N THR A 413 38.99 0.69 -2.23
CA THR A 413 37.91 1.35 -1.48
C THR A 413 37.44 2.61 -2.20
N LEU A 414 36.15 2.66 -2.53
CA LEU A 414 35.47 3.82 -3.12
C LEU A 414 35.16 4.91 -2.08
N GLY A 415 34.90 4.49 -0.83
CA GLY A 415 34.61 5.39 0.28
C GLY A 415 33.72 4.70 1.32
N ALA A 416 33.07 5.50 2.18
CA ALA A 416 32.13 4.98 3.15
C ALA A 416 31.05 6.00 3.50
N LEU A 417 29.84 5.51 3.75
CA LEU A 417 28.75 6.29 4.32
C LEU A 417 28.85 6.20 5.85
N THR A 418 28.63 7.32 6.54
CA THR A 418 28.47 7.30 8.00
C THR A 418 27.05 6.88 8.34
N LEU A 419 26.90 6.08 9.39
CA LEU A 419 25.61 5.63 9.89
C LEU A 419 25.51 5.97 11.38
N SER A 420 24.65 6.93 11.71
CA SER A 420 24.40 7.35 13.09
C SER A 420 22.99 6.95 13.51
N LEU A 421 22.90 6.08 14.52
CA LEU A 421 21.66 5.58 15.08
C LEU A 421 21.45 6.19 16.48
N THR A 422 20.34 6.88 16.69
CA THR A 422 19.89 7.30 18.02
C THR A 422 18.92 6.27 18.58
N VAL A 423 19.35 5.56 19.63
CA VAL A 423 18.49 4.64 20.40
C VAL A 423 17.79 5.43 21.51
N LEU A 424 16.46 5.45 21.48
CA LEU A 424 15.62 6.16 22.44
C LEU A 424 15.58 5.44 23.80
N PRO A 425 15.35 6.17 24.93
CA PRO A 425 15.36 5.62 26.27
C PRO A 425 14.05 4.88 26.65
N PHE A 426 13.42 4.21 25.70
CA PHE A 426 12.20 3.44 25.89
C PHE A 426 12.10 2.30 24.87
N ASP A 427 11.26 1.31 25.18
CA ASP A 427 10.91 0.20 24.29
C ASP A 427 9.75 0.58 23.39
N LEU A 428 9.73 0.06 22.17
CA LEU A 428 8.58 0.23 21.29
C LEU A 428 7.34 -0.35 21.98
N SER A 429 6.34 0.52 22.23
CA SER A 429 5.10 0.10 22.86
C SER A 429 4.26 -0.74 21.90
N ALA A 430 3.36 -1.55 22.44
CA ALA A 430 2.34 -2.20 21.62
C ALA A 430 1.50 -1.12 20.88
N PRO A 431 0.99 -1.39 19.66
CA PRO A 431 0.18 -0.42 18.95
C PRO A 431 -1.07 -0.04 19.75
N GLY A 432 -1.31 1.27 19.86
CA GLY A 432 -2.47 1.85 20.53
C GLY A 432 -3.33 2.66 19.55
N THR A 433 -4.56 2.98 19.95
CA THR A 433 -5.44 3.82 19.11
C THR A 433 -4.95 5.27 19.06
N PHE A 434 -5.33 6.01 18.01
CA PHE A 434 -4.95 7.43 17.88
C PHE A 434 -5.58 8.33 18.96
N TYR A 435 -6.81 8.03 19.39
CA TYR A 435 -7.54 8.84 20.37
C TYR A 435 -7.15 8.51 21.81
N ASP A 436 -6.85 7.24 22.08
CA ASP A 436 -6.33 6.76 23.35
C ASP A 436 -5.20 5.74 23.10
N PRO A 437 -3.93 6.14 23.24
CA PRO A 437 -2.79 5.24 23.07
C PRO A 437 -2.73 4.09 24.08
N ALA A 438 -3.50 4.14 25.18
CA ALA A 438 -3.61 3.04 26.13
C ALA A 438 -4.59 1.95 25.66
N GLU A 439 -5.50 2.28 24.74
CA GLU A 439 -6.43 1.32 24.16
C GLU A 439 -5.74 0.48 23.06
N PRO A 440 -5.90 -0.86 23.07
CA PRO A 440 -5.25 -1.73 22.10
C PRO A 440 -5.64 -1.43 20.66
N PHE A 441 -4.66 -1.45 19.76
CA PHE A 441 -4.90 -1.40 18.32
C PHE A 441 -4.27 -2.63 17.65
N ALA A 442 -5.06 -3.36 16.86
CA ALA A 442 -4.59 -4.52 16.11
C ALA A 442 -4.39 -4.13 14.64
N VAL A 443 -3.15 -4.11 14.18
CA VAL A 443 -2.83 -4.04 12.75
C VAL A 443 -2.97 -5.44 12.18
N ASN A 444 -3.89 -5.63 11.23
CA ASN A 444 -4.13 -6.92 10.60
C ASN A 444 -3.92 -6.85 9.08
N ALA A 445 -3.46 -7.95 8.47
CA ALA A 445 -3.38 -8.10 7.02
C ALA A 445 -3.98 -9.43 6.58
N TYR A 446 -4.79 -9.40 5.50
CA TYR A 446 -5.29 -10.61 4.86
C TYR A 446 -4.13 -11.43 4.31
N TYR A 447 -3.89 -12.57 4.92
CA TYR A 447 -2.89 -13.54 4.55
C TYR A 447 -3.53 -14.89 4.26
N ASN A 448 -3.23 -15.43 3.08
CA ASN A 448 -3.84 -16.65 2.58
C ASN A 448 -2.97 -17.90 2.77
N GLY A 449 -1.76 -17.76 3.33
CA GLY A 449 -0.83 -18.87 3.49
C GLY A 449 -1.37 -19.97 4.38
N ARG A 450 -1.26 -21.23 3.93
CA ARG A 450 -1.70 -22.43 4.63
C ARG A 450 -0.86 -23.66 4.27
N LEU A 451 -0.85 -24.61 5.17
CA LEU A 451 -0.24 -25.93 4.97
C LEU A 451 -1.22 -26.87 4.26
N THR A 452 -0.68 -27.87 3.57
CA THR A 452 -1.45 -28.89 2.86
C THR A 452 -0.88 -30.29 3.07
N ARG A 453 -1.76 -31.29 3.14
CA ARG A 453 -1.36 -32.71 3.16
C ARG A 453 -0.87 -33.19 1.81
N ARG A 454 -1.36 -32.58 0.72
CA ARG A 454 -1.10 -32.99 -0.68
C ARG A 454 0.39 -32.95 -0.97
N PRO A 455 1.06 -34.11 -1.14
CA PRO A 455 2.51 -34.16 -1.34
C PRO A 455 3.00 -33.31 -2.51
N GLU A 456 2.23 -33.28 -3.60
CA GLU A 456 2.48 -32.50 -4.82
C GLU A 456 2.50 -30.98 -4.58
N HIS A 457 1.84 -30.49 -3.52
CA HIS A 457 1.70 -29.07 -3.21
C HIS A 457 2.45 -28.65 -1.96
N ARG A 458 3.29 -29.52 -1.38
CA ARG A 458 4.06 -29.16 -0.18
C ARG A 458 5.11 -28.09 -0.48
N ALA A 459 5.69 -28.04 -1.67
CA ALA A 459 6.76 -27.11 -2.00
C ALA A 459 6.48 -26.44 -3.36
N VAL A 460 5.57 -25.46 -3.35
CA VAL A 460 5.13 -24.74 -4.55
C VAL A 460 5.27 -23.23 -4.39
N ILE A 461 5.36 -22.53 -5.51
CA ILE A 461 5.24 -21.09 -5.62
C ILE A 461 3.78 -20.80 -6.00
N CYS A 462 3.01 -20.34 -5.03
CA CYS A 462 1.63 -19.88 -5.19
C CYS A 462 1.26 -18.93 -4.06
N SER A 463 0.06 -18.35 -4.12
CA SER A 463 -0.39 -17.35 -3.14
C SER A 463 -0.79 -17.95 -1.79
N ASP A 464 -1.29 -19.19 -1.75
CA ASP A 464 -1.89 -19.78 -0.54
C ASP A 464 -1.19 -21.03 -0.01
N LEU A 465 -0.77 -21.99 -0.84
CA LEU A 465 -0.09 -23.21 -0.36
C LEU A 465 1.39 -22.94 -0.05
N LYS A 466 1.80 -23.34 1.16
CA LYS A 466 3.15 -23.14 1.70
C LYS A 466 3.70 -24.46 2.26
N ASN A 467 5.01 -24.72 2.11
CA ASN A 467 5.69 -25.58 3.09
C ASN A 467 5.86 -24.83 4.41
N GLU A 468 6.23 -25.55 5.46
CA GLU A 468 6.53 -24.97 6.77
C GLU A 468 7.63 -23.90 6.72
N GLY A 469 8.63 -24.03 5.84
CA GLY A 469 9.69 -23.04 5.69
C GLY A 469 9.18 -21.70 5.13
N GLN A 470 8.39 -21.75 4.06
CA GLN A 470 7.74 -20.58 3.47
C GLN A 470 6.76 -19.94 4.46
N LEU A 471 5.92 -20.74 5.12
CA LEU A 471 4.98 -20.24 6.13
C LEU A 471 5.72 -19.56 7.29
N ARG A 472 6.77 -20.18 7.82
CA ARG A 472 7.57 -19.61 8.90
C ARG A 472 8.22 -18.29 8.48
N GLN A 473 8.77 -18.20 7.28
CA GLN A 473 9.39 -16.97 6.80
C GLN A 473 8.37 -15.85 6.58
N ASP A 474 7.20 -16.16 6.03
CA ASP A 474 6.10 -15.19 5.88
C ASP A 474 5.68 -14.67 7.27
N LEU A 475 5.49 -15.55 8.26
CA LEU A 475 5.06 -15.18 9.62
C LEU A 475 6.12 -14.40 10.40
N VAL A 476 7.40 -14.77 10.29
CA VAL A 476 8.51 -13.99 10.87
C VAL A 476 8.53 -12.57 10.28
N ASN A 477 8.29 -12.45 8.96
CA ASN A 477 8.20 -11.14 8.32
C ASN A 477 7.01 -10.32 8.85
N PHE A 478 5.82 -10.91 9.00
CA PHE A 478 4.68 -10.23 9.61
C PHE A 478 4.96 -9.76 11.04
N TYR A 479 5.57 -10.62 11.87
CA TYR A 479 5.91 -10.29 13.25
C TYR A 479 6.90 -9.11 13.32
N ALA A 480 7.94 -9.13 12.49
CA ALA A 480 8.94 -8.05 12.41
C ALA A 480 8.33 -6.70 12.02
N HIS A 481 7.21 -6.68 11.29
CA HIS A 481 6.50 -5.46 10.89
C HIS A 481 5.35 -5.09 11.83
N GLY A 482 5.16 -5.80 12.96
CA GLY A 482 4.07 -5.54 13.90
C GLY A 482 2.68 -5.82 13.34
N ILE A 483 2.58 -6.65 12.29
CA ILE A 483 1.32 -6.98 11.62
C ILE A 483 0.87 -8.38 12.08
N LEU A 484 -0.39 -8.49 12.48
CA LEU A 484 -1.03 -9.76 12.82
C LEU A 484 -1.72 -10.34 11.57
N PRO A 485 -1.21 -11.40 10.94
CA PRO A 485 -1.82 -11.95 9.73
C PRO A 485 -3.09 -12.73 10.07
N THR A 486 -4.04 -12.75 9.14
CA THR A 486 -5.17 -13.67 9.23
C THR A 486 -4.74 -15.13 9.08
N VAL A 487 -5.49 -16.04 9.68
CA VAL A 487 -5.32 -17.49 9.56
C VAL A 487 -6.23 -18.03 8.46
N ASN A 488 -5.63 -18.61 7.43
CA ASN A 488 -6.35 -19.25 6.31
C ASN A 488 -6.23 -20.79 6.32
N GLN A 489 -5.84 -21.37 7.47
CA GLN A 489 -5.73 -22.81 7.62
C GLN A 489 -7.12 -23.44 7.79
N MET A 490 -7.41 -24.47 6.99
CA MET A 490 -8.68 -25.21 7.06
C MET A 490 -8.87 -25.82 8.46
N PRO A 491 -10.00 -25.54 9.16
CA PRO A 491 -10.21 -26.00 10.54
C PRO A 491 -10.56 -27.48 10.67
N ASP A 492 -10.98 -28.14 9.59
CA ASP A 492 -11.40 -29.54 9.62
C ASP A 492 -10.19 -30.50 9.76
N ASP A 493 -8.99 -30.07 9.36
CA ASP A 493 -7.72 -30.77 9.64
C ASP A 493 -7.07 -30.19 10.89
N THR A 494 -7.54 -30.64 12.05
CA THR A 494 -7.07 -30.15 13.36
C THR A 494 -5.57 -30.34 13.61
N GLU A 495 -4.94 -31.34 12.98
CA GLU A 495 -3.49 -31.56 13.10
C GLU A 495 -2.72 -30.54 12.27
N LEU A 496 -3.16 -30.21 11.05
CA LEU A 496 -2.57 -29.10 10.29
C LEU A 496 -2.83 -27.75 10.95
N LEU A 497 -4.00 -27.54 11.55
CA LEU A 497 -4.27 -26.33 12.33
C LEU A 497 -3.35 -26.24 13.55
N SER A 498 -3.14 -27.35 14.27
CA SER A 498 -2.17 -27.44 15.36
C SER A 498 -0.78 -27.06 14.87
N ARG A 499 -0.32 -27.67 13.76
CA ARG A 499 1.00 -27.38 13.19
C ARG A 499 1.15 -25.93 12.74
N TYR A 500 0.09 -25.35 12.18
CA TYR A 500 0.06 -23.94 11.81
C TYR A 500 0.27 -23.04 13.04
N LEU A 501 -0.48 -23.29 14.12
CA LEU A 501 -0.41 -22.51 15.35
C LEU A 501 0.93 -22.68 16.08
N GLU A 502 1.57 -23.84 15.97
CA GLU A 502 2.96 -24.03 16.44
C GLU A 502 3.91 -23.09 15.71
N ILE A 503 3.87 -23.06 14.37
CA ILE A 503 4.73 -22.18 13.56
C ILE A 503 4.41 -20.69 13.83
N PHE A 504 3.13 -20.36 14.03
CA PHE A 504 2.68 -19.03 14.42
C PHE A 504 3.28 -18.58 15.75
N ASN A 505 3.27 -19.45 16.76
CA ASN A 505 3.91 -19.19 18.05
C ASN A 505 5.44 -19.12 17.93
N GLU A 506 6.08 -20.02 17.17
CA GLU A 506 7.52 -20.02 16.88
C GLU A 506 7.97 -18.68 16.23
N ALA A 507 7.11 -18.06 15.41
CA ALA A 507 7.40 -16.78 14.76
C ALA A 507 7.26 -15.56 15.69
N GLY A 508 6.75 -15.73 16.91
CA GLY A 508 6.64 -14.66 17.92
C GLY A 508 5.20 -14.32 18.34
N PHE A 509 4.17 -14.96 17.75
CA PHE A 509 2.78 -14.62 18.03
C PHE A 509 2.15 -15.38 19.22
N ALA A 510 2.97 -15.98 20.10
CA ALA A 510 2.47 -16.64 21.29
C ALA A 510 1.60 -15.70 22.14
N GLY A 511 0.42 -16.18 22.54
CA GLY A 511 -0.55 -15.39 23.31
C GLY A 511 -1.28 -14.29 22.51
N LYS A 512 -1.16 -14.26 21.18
CA LYS A 512 -1.92 -13.33 20.32
C LYS A 512 -3.25 -13.95 19.88
N PRO A 513 -4.29 -13.13 19.67
CA PRO A 513 -5.55 -13.59 19.07
C PRO A 513 -5.33 -14.06 17.63
N VAL A 514 -6.25 -14.88 17.11
CA VAL A 514 -6.26 -15.32 15.71
C VAL A 514 -7.53 -14.90 14.99
N TYR A 515 -7.36 -14.43 13.76
CA TYR A 515 -8.45 -13.94 12.91
C TYR A 515 -8.56 -14.83 11.68
N PHE A 516 -9.63 -15.60 11.55
CA PHE A 516 -9.83 -16.43 10.36
C PHE A 516 -10.48 -15.65 9.22
N THR A 517 -10.20 -16.03 7.96
CA THR A 517 -10.82 -15.43 6.76
C THR A 517 -11.97 -16.29 6.21
N SER A 518 -12.90 -15.68 5.46
CA SER A 518 -14.07 -16.39 4.91
C SER A 518 -13.85 -17.14 3.61
N ASP A 519 -12.96 -16.67 2.72
CA ASP A 519 -13.15 -16.95 1.29
C ASP A 519 -12.38 -18.17 0.77
N ASP A 520 -11.26 -18.53 1.42
CA ASP A 520 -10.41 -19.64 0.96
C ASP A 520 -10.27 -20.80 1.98
N ALA A 521 -10.46 -20.53 3.28
CA ALA A 521 -10.35 -21.51 4.38
C ALA A 521 -11.66 -22.19 4.78
N GLY A 522 -12.78 -21.81 4.18
CA GLY A 522 -14.09 -22.40 4.50
C GLY A 522 -14.51 -22.23 5.98
N PHE A 523 -13.99 -21.23 6.69
CA PHE A 523 -14.33 -20.95 8.09
C PHE A 523 -14.92 -19.54 8.24
N SER A 524 -16.17 -19.43 7.82
CA SER A 524 -17.02 -18.24 8.00
C SER A 524 -18.25 -18.61 8.85
N THR A 525 -18.89 -17.60 9.44
CA THR A 525 -20.19 -17.76 10.11
C THR A 525 -21.27 -18.22 9.14
N GLY A 526 -21.20 -17.82 7.86
CA GLY A 526 -22.31 -17.97 6.91
C GLY A 526 -23.58 -17.27 7.41
N SER A 527 -24.73 -17.74 6.96
CA SER A 527 -26.06 -17.32 7.46
C SER A 527 -27.04 -18.49 7.68
N PRO A 528 -26.63 -19.61 8.30
CA PRO A 528 -27.55 -20.70 8.61
C PRO A 528 -28.65 -20.25 9.57
N THR A 529 -29.86 -20.78 9.37
CA THR A 529 -31.01 -20.55 10.26
C THR A 529 -31.64 -21.86 10.74
N GLY A 530 -31.34 -23.00 10.10
CA GLY A 530 -31.81 -24.31 10.52
C GLY A 530 -31.05 -24.82 11.74
N ALA A 531 -31.77 -25.45 12.68
CA ALA A 531 -31.19 -25.97 13.92
C ALA A 531 -30.01 -26.94 13.70
N ALA A 532 -30.08 -27.79 12.66
CA ALA A 532 -29.01 -28.74 12.34
C ALA A 532 -27.73 -28.04 11.82
N GLU A 533 -27.90 -27.02 10.98
CA GLU A 533 -26.78 -26.24 10.43
C GLU A 533 -26.12 -25.37 11.51
N LEU A 534 -26.94 -24.76 12.38
CA LEU A 534 -26.46 -24.02 13.55
C LEU A 534 -25.70 -24.93 14.53
N ALA A 535 -26.20 -26.14 14.79
CA ALA A 535 -25.49 -27.12 15.60
C ALA A 535 -24.15 -27.52 14.96
N ALA A 536 -24.11 -27.72 13.64
CA ALA A 536 -22.87 -28.03 12.92
C ALA A 536 -21.85 -26.88 12.99
N LEU A 537 -22.30 -25.62 12.87
CA LEU A 537 -21.46 -24.44 13.06
C LEU A 537 -20.91 -24.39 14.49
N SER A 538 -21.75 -24.58 15.51
CA SER A 538 -21.33 -24.61 16.92
C SER A 538 -20.23 -25.64 17.16
N GLU A 539 -20.41 -26.88 16.67
CA GLU A 539 -19.42 -27.94 16.83
C GLU A 539 -18.12 -27.65 16.08
N LYS A 540 -18.19 -27.03 14.90
CA LYS A 540 -17.01 -26.58 14.15
C LYS A 540 -16.22 -25.53 14.94
N VAL A 541 -16.91 -24.52 15.49
CA VAL A 541 -16.28 -23.47 16.32
C VAL A 541 -15.65 -24.06 17.57
N LYS A 542 -16.35 -24.94 18.29
CA LYS A 542 -15.81 -25.60 19.50
C LYS A 542 -14.54 -26.40 19.21
N LYS A 543 -14.47 -27.09 18.07
CA LYS A 543 -13.26 -27.82 17.63
C LYS A 543 -12.08 -26.87 17.42
N VAL A 544 -12.30 -25.77 16.70
CA VAL A 544 -11.26 -24.75 16.49
C VAL A 544 -10.80 -24.16 17.83
N MET A 545 -11.74 -23.79 18.70
CA MET A 545 -11.43 -23.28 20.04
C MET A 545 -10.61 -24.28 20.88
N ALA A 546 -10.91 -25.58 20.78
CA ALA A 546 -10.15 -26.61 21.49
C ALA A 546 -8.69 -26.67 21.04
N VAL A 547 -8.43 -26.63 19.72
CA VAL A 547 -7.07 -26.58 19.16
C VAL A 547 -6.37 -25.27 19.55
N ALA A 548 -7.05 -24.13 19.39
CA ALA A 548 -6.51 -22.82 19.73
C ALA A 548 -6.07 -22.74 21.20
N ARG A 549 -6.86 -23.28 22.14
CA ARG A 549 -6.52 -23.33 23.56
C ARG A 549 -5.29 -24.18 23.87
N GLN A 550 -5.08 -25.29 23.14
CA GLN A 550 -3.88 -26.12 23.30
C GLN A 550 -2.59 -25.35 22.95
N HIS A 551 -2.70 -24.35 22.08
CA HIS A 551 -1.61 -23.49 21.63
C HIS A 551 -1.56 -22.13 22.35
N GLY A 552 -2.34 -21.96 23.43
CA GLY A 552 -2.33 -20.73 24.23
C GLY A 552 -2.93 -19.52 23.51
N VAL A 553 -3.78 -19.72 22.51
CA VAL A 553 -4.48 -18.63 21.81
C VAL A 553 -5.63 -18.13 22.68
N PRO A 554 -5.65 -16.84 23.08
CA PRO A 554 -6.65 -16.32 24.02
C PRO A 554 -8.03 -16.10 23.36
N GLU A 555 -8.06 -15.72 22.09
CA GLU A 555 -9.29 -15.36 21.38
C GLU A 555 -9.22 -15.83 19.92
N VAL A 556 -10.36 -16.30 19.42
CA VAL A 556 -10.54 -16.71 18.02
C VAL A 556 -11.66 -15.89 17.41
N TYR A 557 -11.37 -15.21 16.30
CA TYR A 557 -12.33 -14.42 15.54
C TYR A 557 -12.71 -15.16 14.25
N VAL A 558 -14.01 -15.38 14.06
CA VAL A 558 -14.61 -16.04 12.88
C VAL A 558 -15.17 -14.99 11.94
N TYR A 559 -14.90 -15.09 10.64
CA TYR A 559 -15.32 -14.07 9.68
C TYR A 559 -16.81 -14.16 9.35
N GLY A 560 -17.51 -13.01 9.36
CA GLY A 560 -18.89 -12.87 8.88
C GLY A 560 -19.03 -13.08 7.35
N LEU A 561 -20.19 -12.78 6.77
CA LEU A 561 -20.30 -12.65 5.32
C LEU A 561 -19.73 -11.29 4.89
N ASP A 562 -18.79 -11.34 3.96
CA ASP A 562 -18.08 -10.17 3.44
C ASP A 562 -19.02 -9.10 2.87
N GLU A 563 -18.85 -7.85 3.31
CA GLU A 563 -19.55 -6.64 2.86
C GLU A 563 -21.08 -6.83 2.68
N ALA A 564 -21.70 -7.69 3.49
CA ALA A 564 -23.15 -7.91 3.42
C ALA A 564 -23.90 -6.61 3.73
N THR A 565 -25.06 -6.39 3.10
CA THR A 565 -25.97 -5.25 3.39
C THR A 565 -27.38 -5.72 3.77
N ASP A 566 -28.11 -4.87 4.49
CA ASP A 566 -29.56 -5.01 4.75
C ASP A 566 -29.97 -6.39 5.28
N GLU A 567 -30.94 -7.04 4.64
CA GLU A 567 -31.44 -8.36 5.04
C GLU A 567 -30.36 -9.45 5.00
N ARG A 568 -29.32 -9.29 4.16
CA ARG A 568 -28.17 -10.21 4.12
C ARG A 568 -27.28 -10.08 5.35
N GLN A 569 -27.23 -8.90 5.98
CA GLN A 569 -26.61 -8.74 7.31
C GLN A 569 -27.46 -9.43 8.36
N LYS A 570 -28.75 -9.08 8.45
CA LYS A 570 -29.68 -9.58 9.49
C LYS A 570 -29.82 -11.10 9.48
N ALA A 571 -29.72 -11.73 8.30
CA ALA A 571 -29.76 -13.18 8.15
C ALA A 571 -28.64 -13.92 8.91
N GLN A 572 -27.55 -13.24 9.29
CA GLN A 572 -26.43 -13.84 9.99
C GLN A 572 -26.57 -13.86 11.51
N ARG A 573 -27.56 -13.16 12.09
CA ARG A 573 -27.67 -12.97 13.55
C ARG A 573 -27.69 -14.27 14.33
N ALA A 574 -28.45 -15.27 13.86
CA ALA A 574 -28.49 -16.59 14.50
C ALA A 574 -27.13 -17.29 14.48
N ALA A 575 -26.40 -17.17 13.37
CA ALA A 575 -25.07 -17.75 13.22
C ALA A 575 -24.03 -17.07 14.13
N TRP A 576 -24.06 -15.73 14.22
CA TRP A 576 -23.16 -14.97 15.08
C TRP A 576 -23.40 -15.27 16.56
N GLN A 577 -24.67 -15.37 16.97
CA GLN A 577 -25.02 -15.78 18.32
C GLN A 577 -24.47 -17.17 18.66
N VAL A 578 -24.59 -18.14 17.74
CA VAL A 578 -24.02 -19.48 17.95
C VAL A 578 -22.49 -19.48 18.06
N VAL A 579 -21.80 -18.60 17.31
CA VAL A 579 -20.34 -18.44 17.41
C VAL A 579 -19.95 -17.92 18.80
N HIS A 580 -20.68 -16.93 19.32
CA HIS A 580 -20.49 -16.40 20.68
C HIS A 580 -20.77 -17.44 21.76
N GLU A 581 -21.88 -18.18 21.65
CA GLU A 581 -22.23 -19.26 22.58
C GLU A 581 -21.20 -20.40 22.58
N ALA A 582 -20.53 -20.63 21.44
CA ALA A 582 -19.41 -21.57 21.32
C ALA A 582 -18.08 -21.02 21.87
N GLY A 583 -18.03 -19.74 22.27
CA GLY A 583 -16.90 -19.09 22.93
C GLY A 583 -15.90 -18.41 21.99
N ALA A 584 -16.24 -18.24 20.71
CA ALA A 584 -15.46 -17.45 19.76
C ALA A 584 -16.08 -16.06 19.57
N LYS A 585 -15.37 -15.18 18.86
CA LYS A 585 -15.78 -13.82 18.50
C LYS A 585 -16.05 -13.71 17.00
N VAL A 586 -16.71 -12.64 16.57
CA VAL A 586 -17.04 -12.37 15.18
C VAL A 586 -16.36 -11.09 14.70
N TRP A 587 -15.79 -11.16 13.50
CA TRP A 587 -15.28 -9.99 12.80
C TRP A 587 -15.71 -9.99 11.34
N VAL A 588 -15.86 -8.81 10.72
CA VAL A 588 -16.33 -8.72 9.32
C VAL A 588 -15.91 -7.41 8.66
N ALA A 589 -15.72 -7.42 7.34
CA ALA A 589 -15.78 -6.19 6.55
C ALA A 589 -17.20 -5.64 6.54
N ALA A 590 -17.41 -4.52 7.22
CA ALA A 590 -18.73 -3.93 7.38
C ALA A 590 -19.10 -3.03 6.21
N SER A 591 -20.39 -2.98 5.91
CA SER A 591 -21.00 -1.95 5.06
C SER A 591 -21.82 -0.96 5.90
N ALA A 592 -22.26 0.16 5.30
CA ALA A 592 -23.19 1.08 5.96
C ALA A 592 -24.42 0.32 6.50
N GLY A 593 -24.88 0.63 7.72
CA GLY A 593 -25.98 -0.07 8.38
C GLY A 593 -25.57 -1.28 9.24
N THR A 594 -24.30 -1.73 9.19
CA THR A 594 -23.86 -2.92 9.93
C THR A 594 -24.01 -2.74 11.44
N PHE A 595 -23.64 -1.57 11.98
CA PHE A 595 -23.71 -1.32 13.41
C PHE A 595 -25.16 -1.31 13.91
N GLU A 596 -26.07 -0.71 13.16
CA GLU A 596 -27.49 -0.65 13.47
C GLU A 596 -28.14 -2.04 13.41
N ASN A 597 -27.72 -2.89 12.47
CA ASN A 597 -28.31 -4.22 12.27
C ASN A 597 -27.67 -5.32 13.14
N MET A 598 -26.39 -5.19 13.47
CA MET A 598 -25.55 -6.28 14.02
C MET A 598 -24.66 -5.86 15.20
N GLY A 599 -24.68 -4.58 15.60
CA GLY A 599 -23.70 -4.01 16.54
C GLY A 599 -23.68 -4.64 17.93
N ASP A 600 -24.79 -5.24 18.37
CA ASP A 600 -24.87 -5.99 19.63
C ASP A 600 -24.16 -7.37 19.57
N LEU A 601 -23.87 -7.86 18.37
CA LEU A 601 -23.20 -9.14 18.11
C LEU A 601 -21.83 -8.98 17.42
N LEU A 602 -21.41 -7.74 17.11
CA LEU A 602 -20.17 -7.44 16.40
C LEU A 602 -19.02 -7.23 17.39
N ASP A 603 -17.95 -8.03 17.31
CA ASP A 603 -16.75 -7.80 18.14
C ASP A 603 -15.73 -6.89 17.44
N VAL A 604 -15.45 -7.13 16.15
CA VAL A 604 -14.45 -6.35 15.39
C VAL A 604 -14.97 -6.00 14.00
N CYS A 605 -14.92 -4.71 13.68
CA CYS A 605 -15.29 -4.18 12.39
C CYS A 605 -14.03 -3.90 11.56
N ASN A 606 -13.91 -4.53 10.39
CA ASN A 606 -13.01 -4.06 9.34
C ASN A 606 -13.75 -3.00 8.52
N LEU A 607 -13.31 -1.74 8.59
CA LEU A 607 -13.82 -0.67 7.75
C LEU A 607 -12.84 -0.47 6.60
N GLY A 608 -13.22 -0.93 5.40
CA GLY A 608 -12.52 -0.56 4.18
C GLY A 608 -12.63 0.95 3.95
N SER A 609 -11.48 1.61 3.80
CA SER A 609 -11.36 3.05 3.51
C SER A 609 -11.95 3.46 2.16
#